data_AF-A0A2T2RQN6-F1
#
_entry.id   AF-A0A2T2RQN6-F1
#
_cell.length_a   1.000
_cell.length_b   1.000
_cell.length_c   1.000
_cell.angle_alpha   90.00
_cell.angle_beta   90.00
_cell.angle_gamma   90.00
#
_symmetry.space_group_name_H-M   'P 1'
#
loop_
_entity.id
_entity.type
_entity.pdbx_description
1 polymer ?
#
loop_
_entity_poly.entity_id
_entity_poly.type
_entity_poly.pdbx_seq_one_letter_code
_entity_poly.pdbx_strand_id
1 'polypeptide(L)'
;MQWQFLYRWLYGIVEPLSGEHFMLEFSHLDSWCFEGVLQAFAQMHPEELHLIQVDNAKAHSAQTLTVPDNVILLFQPPYCPELNPIERVWQQLKRWLQWRHFDSISDLQESLSRWVPRLTPQQMQSLTQWGWLVDGLCVAGI
;
A
#
# COMPACT_ATOMS: atom_id res chain seq x y z
N MET A 1 -13.02 -29.11 -14.59
CA MET A 1 -13.20 -28.62 -13.21
C MET A 1 -12.47 -27.30 -13.11
N GLN A 2 -13.19 -26.18 -13.05
CA GLN A 2 -12.61 -24.85 -12.90
C GLN A 2 -12.66 -24.50 -11.41
N TRP A 3 -11.51 -24.35 -10.78
CA TRP A 3 -11.43 -23.94 -9.37
C TRP A 3 -11.88 -22.49 -9.24
N GLN A 4 -12.82 -22.23 -8.34
CA GLN A 4 -13.22 -20.87 -7.98
C GLN A 4 -12.35 -20.41 -6.82
N PHE A 5 -11.56 -19.35 -7.06
CA PHE A 5 -10.80 -18.69 -6.01
C PHE A 5 -11.60 -17.48 -5.51
N LEU A 6 -11.77 -17.40 -4.20
CA LEU A 6 -12.22 -16.19 -3.53
C LEU A 6 -10.99 -15.37 -3.16
N TYR A 7 -11.03 -14.06 -3.42
CA TYR A 7 -9.94 -13.16 -3.12
C TYR A 7 -10.46 -11.78 -2.70
N ARG A 8 -9.56 -11.04 -2.06
CA ARG A 8 -9.68 -9.64 -1.67
C ARG A 8 -8.34 -8.95 -1.93
N TRP A 9 -8.38 -7.63 -2.01
CA TRP A 9 -7.22 -6.81 -2.32
C TRP A 9 -7.00 -5.80 -1.21
N LEU A 10 -5.85 -5.90 -0.53
CA LEU A 10 -5.42 -4.93 0.45
C LEU A 10 -4.54 -3.89 -0.25
N TYR A 11 -5.01 -2.66 -0.28
CA TYR A 11 -4.24 -1.50 -0.71
C TYR A 11 -3.57 -0.87 0.51
N GLY A 12 -2.37 -0.33 0.32
CA GLY A 12 -1.64 0.33 1.39
C GLY A 12 -0.84 1.52 0.90
N ILE A 13 -0.74 2.53 1.75
CA ILE A 13 0.16 3.67 1.66
C ILE A 13 0.98 3.65 2.95
N VAL A 14 2.29 3.85 2.85
CA VAL A 14 3.19 3.89 4.00
C VAL A 14 4.07 5.12 3.89
N GLU A 15 4.22 5.83 5.00
CA GLU A 15 5.15 6.95 5.16
C GLU A 15 6.38 6.38 5.88
N PRO A 16 7.54 6.25 5.21
CA PRO A 16 8.67 5.57 5.81
C PRO A 16 9.26 6.29 7.04
N LEU A 17 9.27 7.61 7.09
CA LEU A 17 9.93 8.41 8.13
C LEU A 17 9.20 8.35 9.48
N SER A 18 7.90 8.60 9.47
CA SER A 18 7.02 8.54 10.64
C SER A 18 6.55 7.12 10.92
N GLY A 19 6.50 6.24 9.92
CA GLY A 19 5.90 4.91 10.03
C GLY A 19 4.38 4.91 10.03
N GLU A 20 3.76 6.07 9.77
CA GLU A 20 2.33 6.14 9.52
C GLU A 20 1.97 5.34 8.28
N HIS A 21 0.79 4.75 8.32
CA HIS A 21 0.33 3.90 7.25
C HIS A 21 -1.19 3.90 7.18
N PHE A 22 -1.68 3.76 5.96
CA PHE A 22 -3.09 3.71 5.64
C PHE A 22 -3.34 2.47 4.81
N MET A 23 -4.33 1.66 5.19
CA MET A 23 -4.67 0.43 4.48
C MET A 23 -6.18 0.29 4.32
N LEU A 24 -6.61 -0.11 3.13
CA LEU A 24 -8.01 -0.39 2.83
C LEU A 24 -8.14 -1.67 2.01
N GLU A 25 -9.20 -2.43 2.29
CA GLU A 25 -9.51 -3.65 1.57
C GLU A 25 -10.64 -3.45 0.57
N PHE A 26 -10.46 -3.99 -0.64
CA PHE A 26 -11.41 -3.95 -1.74
C PHE A 26 -11.64 -5.34 -2.35
N SER A 27 -12.65 -5.43 -3.22
CA SER A 27 -13.02 -6.69 -3.86
C SER A 27 -12.14 -7.06 -5.06
N HIS A 28 -11.49 -6.10 -5.72
CA HIS A 28 -10.66 -6.32 -6.90
C HIS A 28 -9.51 -5.29 -7.00
N LEU A 29 -8.53 -5.55 -7.87
CA LEU A 29 -7.45 -4.63 -8.23
C LEU A 29 -7.79 -3.89 -9.52
N ASP A 30 -8.22 -2.65 -9.42
CA ASP A 30 -8.44 -1.79 -10.58
C ASP A 30 -8.29 -0.29 -10.22
N SER A 31 -8.54 0.56 -11.22
CA SER A 31 -8.47 2.01 -11.07
C SER A 31 -9.57 2.59 -10.19
N TRP A 32 -10.75 1.98 -10.15
CA TRP A 32 -11.87 2.46 -9.34
C TRP A 32 -11.59 2.25 -7.84
N CYS A 33 -11.12 1.06 -7.48
CA CYS A 33 -10.70 0.77 -6.11
C CYS A 33 -9.49 1.63 -5.71
N PHE A 34 -8.52 1.80 -6.63
CA PHE A 34 -7.37 2.67 -6.37
C PHE A 34 -7.76 4.15 -6.19
N GLU A 35 -8.70 4.67 -6.99
CA GLU A 35 -9.27 6.00 -6.80
C GLU A 35 -9.90 6.14 -5.40
N GLY A 36 -10.68 5.16 -4.97
CA GLY A 36 -11.27 5.14 -3.64
C GLY A 36 -10.24 5.22 -2.51
N VAL A 37 -9.09 4.56 -2.68
CA VAL A 37 -7.95 4.66 -1.74
C VAL A 37 -7.40 6.08 -1.70
N LEU A 38 -7.14 6.69 -2.87
CA LEU A 38 -6.60 8.05 -2.94
C LEU A 38 -7.55 9.07 -2.34
N GLN A 39 -8.84 8.99 -2.66
CA GLN A 39 -9.87 9.88 -2.12
C GLN A 39 -9.98 9.77 -0.60
N ALA A 40 -10.02 8.54 -0.07
CA ALA A 40 -10.09 8.33 1.38
C ALA A 40 -8.83 8.81 2.11
N PHE A 41 -7.65 8.60 1.52
CA PHE A 41 -6.39 9.08 2.09
C PHE A 41 -6.29 10.61 2.07
N ALA A 42 -6.60 11.24 0.92
CA ALA A 42 -6.59 12.68 0.77
C ALA A 42 -7.54 13.39 1.74
N GLN A 43 -8.72 12.81 2.01
CA GLN A 43 -9.69 13.35 2.97
C GLN A 43 -9.22 13.28 4.42
N MET A 44 -8.34 12.33 4.76
CA MET A 44 -7.76 12.22 6.11
C MET A 44 -6.75 13.34 6.39
N HIS A 45 -6.12 13.86 5.33
CA HIS A 45 -5.06 14.88 5.39
C HIS A 45 -5.30 15.98 4.33
N PRO A 46 -6.41 16.74 4.42
CA PRO A 46 -6.86 17.62 3.34
C PRO A 46 -5.97 18.86 3.15
N GLU A 47 -5.23 19.25 4.19
CA GLU A 47 -4.35 20.43 4.19
C GLU A 47 -2.90 20.11 3.78
N GLU A 48 -2.61 18.84 3.53
CA GLU A 48 -1.27 18.36 3.17
C GLU A 48 -1.19 18.01 1.68
N LEU A 49 -0.02 18.24 1.08
CA LEU A 49 0.32 17.76 -0.26
C LEU A 49 1.02 16.39 -0.15
N HIS A 50 0.46 15.38 -0.81
CA HIS A 50 0.93 14.01 -0.73
C HIS A 50 1.68 13.60 -2.00
N LEU A 51 2.96 13.26 -1.87
CA LEU A 51 3.72 12.63 -2.95
C LEU A 51 3.74 11.12 -2.72
N ILE A 52 3.01 10.37 -3.55
CA ILE A 52 2.83 8.93 -3.37
C ILE A 52 3.59 8.19 -4.47
N GLN A 53 4.62 7.44 -4.07
CA GLN A 53 5.32 6.53 -4.97
C GLN A 53 4.43 5.32 -5.31
N VAL A 54 4.33 5.02 -6.60
CA VAL A 54 3.58 3.86 -7.12
C VAL A 54 4.40 3.08 -8.13
N ASP A 55 4.06 1.79 -8.30
CA ASP A 55 4.59 1.00 -9.39
C ASP A 55 3.87 1.30 -10.72
N ASN A 56 4.20 0.54 -11.77
CA ASN A 56 3.62 0.74 -13.10
C ASN A 56 2.38 -0.16 -13.33
N ALA A 57 1.67 -0.58 -12.29
CA ALA A 57 0.44 -1.33 -12.44
C ALA A 57 -0.60 -0.51 -13.25
N LYS A 58 -1.38 -1.21 -14.08
CA LYS A 58 -2.40 -0.57 -14.94
C LYS A 58 -3.44 0.21 -14.13
N ALA A 59 -3.72 -0.22 -12.89
CA ALA A 59 -4.64 0.47 -12.00
C ALA A 59 -4.20 1.92 -11.69
N HIS A 60 -2.89 2.21 -11.69
CA HIS A 60 -2.35 3.52 -11.33
C HIS A 60 -2.28 4.50 -12.52
N SER A 61 -2.43 4.00 -13.75
CA SER A 61 -2.27 4.80 -14.99
C SER A 61 -3.51 4.77 -15.90
N ALA A 62 -4.64 4.29 -15.39
CA ALA A 62 -5.89 4.28 -16.15
C ALA A 62 -6.35 5.70 -16.47
N GLN A 63 -6.78 5.96 -17.70
CA GLN A 63 -7.26 7.28 -18.12
C GLN A 63 -8.53 7.73 -17.36
N THR A 64 -9.26 6.77 -16.77
CA THR A 64 -10.47 7.03 -15.98
C THR A 64 -10.17 7.33 -14.51
N LEU A 65 -8.90 7.27 -14.07
CA LEU A 65 -8.51 7.52 -12.70
C LEU A 65 -8.54 9.02 -12.39
N THR A 66 -9.28 9.40 -11.35
CA THR A 66 -9.33 10.77 -10.82
C THR A 66 -8.45 10.87 -9.57
N VAL A 67 -7.28 11.51 -9.71
CA VAL A 67 -6.38 11.75 -8.58
C VAL A 67 -6.83 13.02 -7.83
N PRO A 68 -6.95 13.01 -6.48
CA PRO A 68 -7.26 14.21 -5.70
C PRO A 68 -6.24 15.34 -5.92
N ASP A 69 -6.69 16.60 -5.84
CA ASP A 69 -5.85 17.78 -6.14
C ASP A 69 -4.60 17.89 -5.24
N ASN A 70 -4.67 17.36 -4.02
CA ASN A 70 -3.56 17.34 -3.07
C ASN A 70 -2.73 16.05 -3.10
N VAL A 71 -2.83 15.26 -4.17
CA VAL A 71 -2.04 14.03 -4.37
C VAL A 71 -1.27 14.09 -5.69
N ILE A 72 0.02 13.77 -5.65
CA ILE A 72 0.89 13.61 -6.81
C ILE A 72 1.41 12.18 -6.83
N LEU A 73 1.18 11.46 -7.93
CA LEU A 73 1.70 10.10 -8.12
C LEU A 73 3.11 10.14 -8.73
N LEU A 74 4.07 9.52 -8.07
CA LEU A 74 5.44 9.35 -8.54
C LEU A 74 5.66 7.91 -9.02
N PHE A 75 5.79 7.71 -10.33
CA PHE A 75 6.01 6.38 -10.88
C PHE A 75 7.48 6.00 -10.79
N GLN A 76 7.76 4.86 -10.17
CA GLN A 76 9.11 4.30 -10.13
C GLN A 76 9.53 3.70 -11.49
N PRO A 77 10.83 3.46 -11.71
CA PRO A 77 11.30 2.70 -12.87
C PRO A 77 10.62 1.31 -13.00
N PRO A 78 10.32 0.85 -14.22
CA PRO A 78 9.71 -0.45 -14.44
C PRO A 78 10.55 -1.59 -13.87
N TYR A 79 9.88 -2.60 -13.30
CA TYR A 79 10.51 -3.82 -12.76
C TYR A 79 11.52 -3.62 -11.62
N CYS A 80 11.39 -2.52 -10.88
CA CYS A 80 12.22 -2.20 -9.71
C CYS A 80 11.42 -2.29 -8.38
N PRO A 81 10.88 -3.46 -7.99
CA PRO A 81 10.14 -3.61 -6.73
C PRO A 81 11.01 -3.31 -5.50
N GLU A 82 12.33 -3.45 -5.60
CA GLU A 82 13.30 -3.07 -4.58
C GLU A 82 13.35 -1.57 -4.31
N LEU A 83 12.70 -0.73 -5.11
CA LEU A 83 12.57 0.70 -4.85
C LEU A 83 11.29 1.03 -4.08
N ASN A 84 10.32 0.11 -4.01
CA ASN A 84 9.04 0.35 -3.35
C ASN A 84 9.07 -0.17 -1.89
N PRO A 85 9.07 0.72 -0.88
CA PRO A 85 9.22 0.31 0.52
C PRO A 85 8.11 -0.63 0.99
N ILE A 86 6.89 -0.47 0.47
CA ILE A 86 5.72 -1.25 0.90
C ILE A 86 5.84 -2.74 0.56
N GLU A 87 6.68 -3.12 -0.40
CA GLU A 87 6.93 -4.51 -0.75
C GLU A 87 7.47 -5.32 0.44
N ARG A 88 8.19 -4.68 1.37
CA ARG A 88 8.64 -5.34 2.61
C ARG A 88 7.50 -5.57 3.60
N VAL A 89 6.53 -4.67 3.65
CA VAL A 89 5.31 -4.83 4.43
C VAL A 89 4.52 -6.02 3.89
N TRP A 90 4.40 -6.14 2.57
CA TRP A 90 3.77 -7.30 1.93
C TRP A 90 4.53 -8.60 2.15
N GLN A 91 5.87 -8.58 2.11
CA GLN A 91 6.67 -9.76 2.48
C GLN A 91 6.42 -10.18 3.93
N GLN A 92 6.35 -9.22 4.86
CA GLN A 92 6.08 -9.49 6.27
C GLN A 92 4.66 -10.04 6.47
N LEU A 93 3.67 -9.50 5.77
CA LEU A 93 2.30 -10.02 5.78
C LEU A 93 2.26 -11.47 5.27
N LYS A 94 2.90 -11.75 4.14
CA LYS A 94 2.98 -13.10 3.55
C LYS A 94 3.65 -14.09 4.51
N ARG A 95 4.73 -13.68 5.19
CA ARG A 95 5.37 -14.49 6.25
C ARG A 95 4.48 -14.70 7.46
N TRP A 96 3.61 -13.76 7.81
CA TRP A 96 2.68 -13.94 8.90
C TRP A 96 1.54 -14.90 8.54
N LEU A 97 1.06 -14.83 7.30
CA LEU A 97 0.03 -15.71 6.73
C LEU A 97 0.55 -17.12 6.39
N GLN A 98 1.87 -17.29 6.29
CA GLN A 98 2.46 -18.57 5.87
C GLN A 98 1.97 -19.71 6.77
N TRP A 99 1.64 -20.85 6.15
CA TRP A 99 1.14 -22.06 6.81
C TRP A 99 -0.20 -21.91 7.54
N ARG A 100 -0.90 -20.78 7.41
CA ARG A 100 -2.26 -20.62 7.91
C ARG A 100 -3.26 -21.09 6.87
N HIS A 101 -4.28 -21.81 7.33
CA HIS A 101 -5.45 -22.17 6.56
C HIS A 101 -6.64 -21.34 7.06
N PHE A 102 -7.48 -20.87 6.14
CA PHE A 102 -8.70 -20.13 6.44
C PHE A 102 -9.87 -20.85 5.78
N ASP A 103 -10.92 -21.13 6.54
CA ASP A 103 -12.10 -21.86 6.05
C ASP A 103 -13.02 -20.96 5.21
N SER A 104 -12.93 -19.63 5.42
CA SER A 104 -13.64 -18.63 4.64
C SER A 104 -12.82 -17.36 4.39
N ILE A 105 -13.27 -16.54 3.43
CA ILE A 105 -12.68 -15.19 3.23
C ILE A 105 -12.92 -14.29 4.43
N SER A 106 -14.02 -14.45 5.15
CA SER A 106 -14.29 -13.69 6.37
C SER A 106 -13.27 -13.98 7.47
N ASP A 107 -12.81 -15.23 7.59
CA ASP A 107 -11.76 -15.59 8.56
C ASP A 107 -10.40 -14.96 8.19
N LEU A 108 -10.09 -14.89 6.89
CA LEU A 108 -8.90 -14.19 6.40
C LEU A 108 -9.00 -12.69 6.72
N GLN A 109 -10.13 -12.06 6.41
CA GLN A 109 -10.38 -10.64 6.67
C GLN A 109 -10.27 -10.31 8.17
N GLU A 110 -10.84 -11.15 9.04
CA GLU A 110 -10.70 -10.99 10.49
C GLU A 110 -9.25 -11.20 10.96
N SER A 111 -8.50 -12.11 10.34
CA SER A 111 -7.07 -12.24 10.60
C SER A 111 -6.32 -10.95 10.24
N LEU A 112 -6.57 -10.40 9.05
CA LEU A 112 -5.94 -9.18 8.57
C LEU A 112 -6.29 -7.98 9.47
N SER A 113 -7.55 -7.83 9.87
CA SER A 113 -7.98 -6.73 10.75
C SER A 113 -7.31 -6.76 12.13
N ARG A 114 -6.88 -7.94 12.59
CA ARG A 114 -6.10 -8.11 13.82
C ARG A 114 -4.59 -7.96 13.61
N TRP A 115 -4.11 -8.08 12.37
CA TRP A 115 -2.69 -7.97 12.02
C TRP A 115 -2.29 -6.53 11.72
N VAL A 116 -3.08 -5.80 10.93
CA VAL A 116 -2.77 -4.40 10.55
C VAL A 116 -2.46 -3.54 11.78
N PRO A 117 -3.26 -3.55 12.87
CA PRO A 117 -2.98 -2.73 14.06
C PRO A 117 -1.73 -3.14 14.84
N ARG A 118 -1.13 -4.30 14.56
CA ARG A 118 0.12 -4.74 15.20
C ARG A 118 1.33 -4.04 14.61
N LEU A 119 1.23 -3.52 13.39
CA LEU A 119 2.30 -2.78 12.72
C LEU A 119 2.44 -1.42 13.41
N THR A 120 3.20 -1.39 14.50
CA THR A 120 3.49 -0.12 15.16
C THR A 120 4.26 0.79 14.20
N PRO A 121 4.20 2.13 14.37
CA PRO A 121 5.03 3.04 13.57
C PRO A 121 6.50 2.64 13.57
N GLN A 122 7.05 2.24 14.72
CA GLN A 122 8.42 1.74 14.82
C GLN A 122 8.69 0.49 13.97
N GLN A 123 7.76 -0.47 13.96
CA GLN A 123 7.87 -1.64 13.10
C GLN A 123 7.78 -1.27 11.62
N MET A 124 6.84 -0.39 11.25
CA MET A 124 6.71 0.11 9.89
C MET A 124 8.01 0.76 9.42
N GLN A 125 8.54 1.71 10.19
CA GLN A 125 9.83 2.36 9.93
C GLN A 125 10.94 1.32 9.73
N SER A 126 11.07 0.33 10.63
CA SER A 126 12.10 -0.71 10.49
C SER A 126 11.98 -1.55 9.21
N LEU A 127 10.78 -1.64 8.62
CA LEU A 127 10.53 -2.39 7.39
C LEU A 127 10.77 -1.52 6.15
N THR A 128 10.51 -0.21 6.24
CA THR A 128 10.41 0.69 5.08
C THR A 128 11.53 1.74 5.00
N GLN A 129 12.20 2.09 6.10
CA GLN A 129 13.33 3.02 6.11
C GLN A 129 14.62 2.33 5.71
N TRP A 130 15.11 2.60 4.51
CA TRP A 130 16.49 2.32 4.15
C TRP A 130 17.26 3.61 4.04
N GLY A 131 18.50 3.61 4.55
CA GLY A 131 19.37 4.78 4.52
C GLY A 131 19.39 5.42 3.14
N TRP A 132 19.62 4.64 2.08
CA TRP A 132 19.65 5.18 0.72
C TRP A 132 18.30 5.70 0.16
N LEU A 133 17.15 5.18 0.62
CA LEU A 133 15.83 5.70 0.25
C LEU A 133 15.57 7.03 0.94
N VAL A 134 15.85 7.09 2.24
CA VAL A 134 15.71 8.30 3.05
C VAL A 134 16.69 9.36 2.56
N ASP A 135 17.95 9.00 2.32
CA ASP A 135 18.98 9.88 1.78
C ASP A 135 18.57 10.42 0.40
N GLY A 136 18.00 9.57 -0.47
CA GLY A 136 17.49 9.98 -1.79
C GLY A 136 16.34 10.99 -1.71
N LEU A 137 15.41 10.78 -0.77
CA LEU A 137 14.30 11.72 -0.51
C LEU A 137 14.81 13.04 0.08
N CYS A 138 15.75 12.99 1.03
CA CYS A 138 16.34 14.19 1.65
C CYS A 138 17.18 15.02 0.67
N VAL A 139 17.91 14.39 -0.27
CA VAL A 139 18.71 15.10 -1.29
C VAL A 139 17.83 15.81 -2.31
N ALA A 140 16.61 15.31 -2.56
CA ALA A 140 15.64 15.97 -3.44
C ALA A 140 15.03 17.25 -2.84
N GLY A 141 15.30 17.57 -1.55
CA GLY A 141 14.82 18.79 -0.91
C GLY A 141 13.30 18.87 -0.76
N ILE A 142 12.66 17.70 -0.68
CA ILE A 142 11.22 17.53 -0.39
C ILE A 142 11.05 17.23 1.09
#